data_AF-A0A0F9A124-F1
#
_entry.id   AF-A0A0F9A124-F1
#
_cell.length_a   1.000
_cell.length_b   1.000
_cell.length_c   1.000
_cell.angle_alpha   90.00
_cell.angle_beta   90.00
_cell.angle_gamma   90.00
#
_symmetry.space_group_name_H-M   'P 1'
#
loop_
_entity.id
_entity.type
_entity.pdbx_description
1 polymer ?
#
loop_
_entity_poly.entity_id
_entity_poly.type
_entity_poly.pdbx_seq_one_letter_code
_entity_poly.pdbx_strand_id
1 'polypeptide(L)'
;ISAVNIPTLISDWAPNVSTHRLTMGYDRRRHGLVITLVTLSTGVNTCYWFDLRTRGFFPESYTTNASPYSMHYYEAQDPDFRHLFLGGRDGLIRQFDDLTKNDAVNAAETEAINAYFTIGPVAIGVDRDSRGKLTSLSITTGNDTDGLEWQLYAADAAEDVSDNMASETSDISGTISVAGRVKLKPRVRGIYLGLRLENSTLGKTFSIENIVGTIKPAGTPP
;
A
#
# COMPACT_ATOMS: atom_id res chain seq x y z
N ILE A 1 9.41 -8.16 18.92
CA ILE A 1 9.49 -8.20 17.44
C ILE A 1 8.55 -9.31 17.02
N SER A 2 7.34 -8.96 16.59
CA SER A 2 6.48 -9.92 15.92
C SER A 2 7.25 -10.45 14.71
N ALA A 3 7.29 -11.77 14.54
CA ALA A 3 7.79 -12.33 13.29
C ALA A 3 6.98 -11.69 12.15
N VAL A 4 7.65 -11.40 11.03
CA VAL A 4 6.96 -11.06 9.77
C VAL A 4 6.22 -12.33 9.34
N ASN A 5 5.06 -12.56 9.95
CA ASN A 5 4.17 -13.63 9.55
C ASN A 5 3.39 -13.07 8.37
N ILE A 6 3.69 -13.62 7.19
CA ILE A 6 2.77 -13.51 6.06
C ILE A 6 1.41 -14.01 6.59
N PRO A 7 0.31 -13.30 6.33
CA PRO A 7 -1.01 -13.72 6.76
C PRO A 7 -1.23 -15.20 6.44
N THR A 8 -1.87 -15.92 7.35
CA THR A 8 -2.24 -17.30 7.10
C THR A 8 -3.44 -17.29 6.15
N LEU A 9 -3.18 -17.03 4.86
CA LEU A 9 -4.19 -16.68 3.86
C LEU A 9 -5.41 -17.60 3.88
N ILE A 10 -5.22 -18.91 4.06
CA ILE A 10 -6.34 -19.87 4.07
C ILE A 10 -7.21 -19.73 5.33
N SER A 11 -6.61 -19.63 6.53
CA SER A 11 -7.38 -19.50 7.77
C SER A 11 -7.97 -18.10 7.91
N ASP A 12 -7.23 -17.08 7.50
CA ASP A 12 -7.61 -15.68 7.65
C ASP A 12 -8.75 -15.33 6.68
N TRP A 13 -8.68 -15.85 5.45
CA TRP A 13 -9.73 -15.61 4.47
C TRP A 13 -10.95 -16.54 4.59
N ALA A 14 -10.79 -17.69 5.26
CA ALA A 14 -11.83 -18.70 5.44
C ALA A 14 -12.63 -18.98 4.14
N PRO A 15 -11.97 -19.33 3.02
CA PRO A 15 -12.63 -19.41 1.73
C PRO A 15 -13.69 -20.51 1.69
N ASN A 16 -14.90 -20.15 1.29
CA ASN A 16 -15.99 -21.09 1.03
C ASN A 16 -16.06 -21.41 -0.47
N VAL A 17 -15.88 -22.69 -0.82
CA VAL A 17 -15.84 -23.18 -2.22
C VAL A 17 -17.12 -22.93 -3.03
N SER A 18 -18.27 -22.75 -2.36
CA SER A 18 -19.55 -22.49 -3.02
C SER A 18 -19.80 -21.02 -3.31
N THR A 19 -19.16 -20.12 -2.56
CA THR A 19 -19.43 -18.67 -2.65
C THR A 19 -18.21 -17.86 -3.07
N HIS A 20 -17.02 -18.44 -3.01
CA HIS A 20 -15.77 -17.76 -3.35
C HIS A 20 -15.04 -18.45 -4.49
N ARG A 21 -14.20 -17.66 -5.15
CA ARG A 21 -13.23 -18.12 -6.12
C ARG A 21 -11.85 -17.61 -5.74
N LEU A 22 -10.94 -18.54 -5.53
CA LEU A 22 -9.52 -18.28 -5.37
C LEU A 22 -8.85 -18.41 -6.73
N THR A 23 -8.16 -17.36 -7.18
CA THR A 23 -7.39 -17.38 -8.44
C THR A 23 -6.01 -16.79 -8.25
N MET A 24 -5.06 -17.27 -9.06
CA MET A 24 -3.69 -16.76 -9.08
C MET A 24 -3.25 -16.59 -10.53
N GLY A 25 -2.69 -15.44 -10.86
CA GLY A 25 -2.17 -15.10 -12.19
C GLY A 25 -0.70 -14.73 -12.09
N TYR A 26 0.14 -15.33 -12.93
CA TYR A 26 1.54 -14.92 -13.05
C TYR A 26 1.68 -13.86 -14.15
N ASP A 27 2.06 -12.65 -13.76
CA ASP A 27 2.44 -11.60 -14.68
C ASP A 27 3.95 -11.68 -14.97
N ARG A 28 4.29 -12.17 -16.16
CA ARG A 28 5.68 -12.33 -16.60
C ARG A 28 6.36 -10.99 -16.87
N ARG A 29 5.61 -9.96 -17.25
CA ARG A 29 6.13 -8.63 -17.60
C ARG A 29 6.50 -7.85 -16.34
N ARG A 30 5.65 -7.94 -15.31
CA ARG A 30 5.88 -7.30 -14.01
C ARG A 30 6.61 -8.18 -12.99
N HIS A 31 6.90 -9.43 -13.34
CA HIS A 31 7.61 -10.40 -12.51
C HIS A 31 6.96 -10.62 -11.15
N GLY A 32 5.65 -10.88 -11.12
CA GLY A 32 4.95 -11.14 -9.86
C GLY A 32 3.64 -11.92 -10.03
N LEU A 33 3.08 -12.29 -8.88
CA LEU A 33 1.83 -13.05 -8.79
C LEU A 33 0.73 -12.14 -8.27
N VAL A 34 -0.38 -12.07 -9.02
CA VAL A 34 -1.65 -11.56 -8.52
C VAL A 34 -2.37 -12.73 -7.86
N ILE A 35 -2.75 -12.60 -6.59
CA ILE A 35 -3.48 -13.61 -5.81
C ILE A 35 -4.80 -12.98 -5.38
N THR A 36 -5.92 -13.57 -5.75
CA THR A 36 -7.25 -12.99 -5.49
C THR A 36 -8.20 -14.01 -4.89
N LEU A 37 -8.94 -13.59 -3.87
CA LEU A 37 -10.15 -14.26 -3.41
C LEU A 37 -11.34 -13.35 -3.71
N VAL A 38 -12.29 -13.85 -4.49
CA VAL A 38 -13.47 -13.07 -4.91
C VAL A 38 -14.76 -13.75 -4.46
N THR A 39 -15.67 -12.99 -3.88
CA THR A 39 -17.04 -13.41 -3.58
C THR A 39 -17.87 -13.40 -4.86
N LEU A 40 -18.35 -14.57 -5.29
CA LEU A 40 -18.96 -14.76 -6.62
C LEU A 40 -20.23 -13.94 -6.86
N SER A 41 -21.02 -13.69 -5.82
CA SER A 41 -22.30 -12.98 -5.94
C SER A 41 -22.12 -11.46 -6.05
N THR A 42 -21.13 -10.90 -5.35
CA THR A 42 -20.95 -9.45 -5.17
C THR A 42 -19.73 -8.89 -5.88
N GLY A 43 -18.72 -9.72 -6.16
CA GLY A 43 -17.40 -9.23 -6.59
C GLY A 43 -16.56 -8.65 -5.46
N VAL A 44 -16.98 -8.70 -4.20
CA VAL A 44 -16.10 -8.28 -3.09
C VAL A 44 -14.85 -9.16 -3.10
N ASN A 45 -13.68 -8.52 -3.05
CA ASN A 45 -12.40 -9.20 -3.24
C ASN A 45 -11.40 -8.88 -2.12
N THR A 46 -10.49 -9.81 -1.91
CA THR A 46 -9.26 -9.62 -1.13
C THR A 46 -8.10 -10.06 -2.00
N CYS A 47 -7.17 -9.15 -2.29
CA CYS A 47 -6.13 -9.37 -3.27
C CYS A 47 -4.74 -9.02 -2.70
N TYR A 48 -3.73 -9.73 -3.21
CA TYR A 48 -2.33 -9.46 -2.93
C TYR A 48 -1.50 -9.55 -4.20
N TRP A 49 -0.50 -8.68 -4.28
CA TRP A 49 0.59 -8.76 -5.22
C TRP A 49 1.84 -9.31 -4.53
N PHE A 50 2.40 -10.39 -5.07
CA PHE A 50 3.70 -10.91 -4.66
C PHE A 50 4.75 -10.60 -5.72
N ASP A 51 5.68 -9.69 -5.41
CA ASP A 51 6.77 -9.32 -6.31
C ASP A 51 7.92 -10.33 -6.18
N LEU A 52 8.22 -11.06 -7.27
CA LEU A 52 9.28 -12.08 -7.27
C LEU A 52 10.68 -11.47 -7.20
N ARG A 53 10.84 -10.19 -7.55
CA ARG A 53 12.15 -9.50 -7.58
C ARG A 53 12.57 -9.11 -6.17
N THR A 54 11.66 -8.49 -5.43
CA THR A 54 11.90 -7.99 -4.08
C THR A 54 11.49 -8.98 -3.00
N ARG A 55 10.72 -10.01 -3.36
CA ARG A 55 10.03 -10.94 -2.45
C ARG A 55 9.08 -10.20 -1.49
N GLY A 56 8.62 -9.02 -1.90
CA GLY A 56 7.64 -8.25 -1.17
C GLY A 56 6.23 -8.79 -1.40
N PHE A 57 5.40 -8.70 -0.36
CA PHE A 57 4.00 -9.11 -0.38
C PHE A 57 3.15 -7.89 -0.03
N PHE A 58 2.34 -7.44 -0.98
CA PHE A 58 1.64 -6.16 -0.90
C PHE A 58 0.13 -6.36 -1.05
N PRO A 59 -0.70 -5.76 -0.18
CA PRO A 59 -2.13 -5.73 -0.41
C PRO A 59 -2.43 -5.00 -1.71
N GLU A 60 -3.43 -5.49 -2.44
CA GLU A 60 -3.91 -4.90 -3.68
C GLU A 60 -5.43 -4.81 -3.64
N SER A 61 -6.01 -3.82 -4.31
CA SER A 61 -7.46 -3.59 -4.33
C SER A 61 -7.98 -3.49 -5.75
N TYR A 62 -9.20 -3.99 -5.97
CA TYR A 62 -9.92 -3.85 -7.23
C TYR A 62 -11.36 -3.46 -6.92
N THR A 63 -11.99 -2.70 -7.82
CA THR A 63 -13.43 -2.47 -7.73
C THR A 63 -14.20 -3.80 -7.82
N THR A 64 -15.40 -3.84 -7.24
CA THR A 64 -16.25 -5.03 -7.26
C THR A 64 -16.64 -5.48 -8.68
N ASN A 65 -16.70 -4.55 -9.63
CA ASN A 65 -16.96 -4.84 -11.04
C ASN A 65 -15.69 -5.34 -11.77
N ALA A 66 -14.53 -4.75 -11.49
CA ALA A 66 -13.24 -5.11 -12.09
C ALA A 66 -12.51 -6.26 -11.38
N SER A 67 -13.12 -6.88 -10.38
CA SER A 67 -12.52 -7.95 -9.58
C SER A 67 -12.08 -9.11 -10.47
N PRO A 68 -10.85 -9.64 -10.33
CA PRO A 68 -10.37 -10.72 -11.20
C PRO A 68 -11.02 -12.07 -10.86
N TYR A 69 -12.04 -12.47 -11.64
CA TYR A 69 -12.68 -13.80 -11.56
C TYR A 69 -11.90 -14.88 -12.32
N SER A 70 -11.04 -14.46 -13.24
CA SER A 70 -10.16 -15.31 -14.03
C SER A 70 -8.96 -14.50 -14.47
N MET A 71 -7.81 -15.15 -14.60
CA MET A 71 -6.58 -14.51 -15.06
C MET A 71 -5.89 -15.40 -16.10
N HIS A 72 -5.39 -14.79 -17.17
CA HIS A 72 -4.66 -15.50 -18.21
C HIS A 72 -3.56 -14.63 -18.80
N TYR A 73 -2.32 -15.12 -18.79
CA TYR A 73 -1.22 -14.42 -19.44
C TYR A 73 -1.24 -14.70 -20.93
N TYR A 74 -1.54 -13.69 -21.74
CA TYR A 74 -1.58 -13.82 -23.19
C TYR A 74 -0.18 -13.59 -23.79
N GLU A 75 0.40 -14.65 -24.33
CA GLU A 75 1.74 -14.62 -24.93
C GLU A 75 1.66 -14.27 -26.42
N ALA A 76 1.33 -13.01 -26.70
CA ALA A 76 1.36 -12.46 -28.05
C ALA A 76 2.76 -12.54 -28.68
N GLN A 77 2.86 -12.63 -30.01
CA GLN A 77 4.16 -12.55 -30.69
C GLN A 77 4.82 -11.17 -30.47
N ASP A 78 4.02 -10.12 -30.57
CA ASP A 78 4.43 -8.75 -30.29
C ASP A 78 4.49 -8.50 -28.77
N PRO A 79 5.66 -8.11 -28.20
CA PRO A 79 5.82 -7.82 -26.78
C PRO A 79 4.85 -6.78 -26.22
N ASP A 80 4.38 -5.84 -27.03
CA ASP A 80 3.50 -4.76 -26.57
C ASP A 80 2.08 -5.25 -26.28
N PHE A 81 1.71 -6.42 -26.81
CA PHE A 81 0.42 -7.07 -26.54
C PHE A 81 0.53 -8.25 -25.57
N ARG A 82 1.71 -8.47 -24.96
CA ARG A 82 1.90 -9.51 -23.93
C ARG A 82 1.51 -8.98 -22.56
N HIS A 83 0.35 -9.38 -22.07
CA HIS A 83 -0.19 -8.92 -20.79
C HIS A 83 -0.82 -10.05 -19.99
N LEU A 84 -0.87 -9.87 -18.67
CA LEU A 84 -1.81 -10.60 -17.85
C LEU A 84 -3.19 -10.00 -18.04
N PHE A 85 -4.11 -10.78 -18.60
CA PHE A 85 -5.50 -10.40 -18.73
C PHE A 85 -6.31 -10.82 -17.51
N LEU A 86 -7.17 -9.90 -17.05
CA LEU A 86 -8.05 -10.04 -15.91
C LEU A 86 -9.51 -10.04 -16.42
N GLY A 87 -10.23 -11.13 -16.19
CA GLY A 87 -11.66 -11.22 -16.48
C GLY A 87 -12.49 -10.73 -15.30
N GLY A 88 -13.25 -9.66 -15.51
CA GLY A 88 -14.10 -9.02 -14.49
C GLY A 88 -15.51 -9.63 -14.39
N ARG A 89 -16.25 -9.22 -13.36
CA ARG A 89 -17.67 -9.62 -13.17
C ARG A 89 -18.58 -9.05 -14.24
N ASP A 90 -18.23 -7.89 -14.75
CA ASP A 90 -18.98 -7.15 -15.77
C ASP A 90 -18.79 -7.65 -17.20
N GLY A 91 -18.02 -8.74 -17.39
CA GLY A 91 -17.77 -9.35 -18.69
C GLY A 91 -16.68 -8.64 -19.52
N LEU A 92 -15.99 -7.65 -18.94
CA LEU A 92 -14.85 -7.01 -19.59
C LEU A 92 -13.54 -7.75 -19.29
N ILE A 93 -12.65 -7.74 -20.28
CA ILE A 93 -11.26 -8.18 -20.14
C ILE A 93 -10.41 -6.93 -19.93
N ARG A 94 -9.62 -6.91 -18.86
CA ARG A 94 -8.72 -5.82 -18.49
C ARG A 94 -7.28 -6.26 -18.53
N GLN A 95 -6.39 -5.30 -18.68
CA GLN A 95 -4.97 -5.45 -18.43
C GLN A 95 -4.55 -4.33 -17.50
N PHE A 96 -3.40 -4.49 -16.88
CA PHE A 96 -2.81 -3.35 -16.21
C PHE A 96 -2.05 -2.44 -17.18
N ASP A 97 -2.06 -1.15 -16.90
CA ASP A 97 -1.35 -0.14 -17.68
C ASP A 97 -0.49 0.71 -16.75
N ASP A 98 0.83 0.70 -16.98
CA ASP A 98 1.81 1.44 -16.15
C ASP A 98 1.72 2.97 -16.35
N LEU A 99 1.01 3.43 -17.38
CA LEU A 99 0.86 4.86 -17.69
C LEU A 99 -0.44 5.46 -17.13
N THR A 100 -1.39 4.62 -16.73
CA THR A 100 -2.69 5.07 -16.23
C THR A 100 -2.61 5.30 -14.71
N LYS A 101 -3.05 6.49 -14.25
CA LYS A 101 -3.03 6.92 -12.84
C LYS A 101 -4.33 6.67 -12.07
N ASN A 102 -5.26 5.90 -12.64
CA ASN A 102 -6.60 5.65 -12.11
C ASN A 102 -7.00 4.20 -12.30
N ASP A 103 -7.84 3.68 -11.41
CA ASP A 103 -8.45 2.36 -11.58
C ASP A 103 -9.70 2.45 -12.45
N ALA A 104 -9.93 1.41 -13.26
CA ALA A 104 -11.15 1.29 -14.04
C ALA A 104 -12.28 0.69 -13.18
N VAL A 105 -13.39 1.43 -13.03
CA VAL A 105 -14.59 0.95 -12.34
C VAL A 105 -15.44 0.11 -13.30
N ASN A 106 -15.61 0.60 -14.53
CA ASN A 106 -16.33 -0.06 -15.63
C ASN A 106 -15.81 0.52 -16.97
N ALA A 107 -16.56 0.32 -18.06
CA ALA A 107 -16.16 0.81 -19.38
C ALA A 107 -16.12 2.35 -19.52
N ALA A 108 -16.83 3.09 -18.66
CA ALA A 108 -16.99 4.54 -18.76
C ALA A 108 -16.43 5.31 -17.56
N GLU A 109 -16.27 4.65 -16.41
CA GLU A 109 -15.92 5.29 -15.13
C GLU A 109 -14.57 4.82 -14.60
N THR A 110 -13.87 5.74 -13.95
CA THR A 110 -12.60 5.51 -13.27
C THR A 110 -12.66 6.06 -11.84
N GLU A 111 -11.81 5.52 -10.97
CA GLU A 111 -11.63 5.98 -9.60
C GLU A 111 -10.15 6.18 -9.27
N ALA A 112 -9.90 6.90 -8.17
CA ALA A 112 -8.54 7.14 -7.71
C ALA A 112 -7.94 5.85 -7.14
N ILE A 113 -6.69 5.57 -7.49
CA ILE A 113 -5.93 4.49 -6.84
C ILE A 113 -5.60 4.96 -5.43
N ASN A 114 -5.97 4.19 -4.40
CA ASN A 114 -5.51 4.43 -3.03
C ASN A 114 -4.09 3.87 -2.86
N ALA A 115 -3.10 4.62 -3.34
CA ALA A 115 -1.71 4.22 -3.25
C ALA A 115 -1.11 4.71 -1.93
N TYR A 116 -0.63 3.80 -1.09
CA TYR A 116 0.06 4.16 0.14
C TYR A 116 1.19 3.19 0.46
N PHE A 117 2.11 3.63 1.31
CA PHE A 117 3.00 2.74 2.01
C PHE A 117 3.28 3.24 3.42
N THR A 118 3.60 2.31 4.31
CA THR A 118 3.85 2.57 5.72
C THR A 118 5.25 2.13 6.10
N ILE A 119 5.91 2.92 6.94
CA ILE A 119 7.18 2.59 7.60
C ILE A 119 6.92 2.52 9.10
N GLY A 120 7.36 1.43 9.73
CA GLY A 120 7.28 1.22 11.17
C GLY A 120 6.38 0.04 11.55
N PRO A 121 6.19 -0.21 12.85
CA PRO A 121 6.69 0.58 13.98
C PRO A 121 8.23 0.54 14.12
N VAL A 122 8.87 1.71 14.21
CA VAL A 122 10.32 1.82 14.46
C VAL A 122 10.54 2.34 15.88
N ALA A 123 11.39 1.66 16.67
CA ALA A 123 11.78 2.17 17.97
C ALA A 123 12.63 3.43 17.81
N ILE A 124 12.22 4.52 18.48
CA ILE A 124 12.88 5.83 18.42
C ILE A 124 13.43 6.28 19.79
N GLY A 125 13.15 5.52 20.85
CA GLY A 125 13.81 5.63 22.15
C GLY A 125 15.30 5.26 22.08
N VAL A 126 16.11 5.83 22.98
CA VAL A 126 17.52 5.40 23.15
C VAL A 126 17.60 4.04 23.87
N ASP A 127 16.67 3.80 24.79
CA ASP A 127 16.44 2.59 25.57
C ASP A 127 14.95 2.20 25.52
N ARG A 128 14.64 0.96 25.93
CA ARG A 128 13.27 0.41 25.96
C ARG A 128 12.27 1.26 26.75
N ASP A 129 12.74 1.98 27.75
CA ASP A 129 11.90 2.79 28.63
C ASP A 129 12.06 4.30 28.36
N SER A 130 12.71 4.68 27.26
CA SER A 130 12.91 6.09 26.92
C SER A 130 12.10 6.48 25.69
N ARG A 131 11.52 7.67 25.70
CA ARG A 131 10.85 8.24 24.54
C ARG A 131 11.84 8.97 23.65
N GLY A 132 11.65 8.80 22.34
CA GLY A 132 12.22 9.68 21.32
C GLY A 132 11.24 10.78 20.95
N LYS A 133 11.75 11.88 20.41
CA LYS A 133 10.96 12.94 19.77
C LYS A 133 11.47 13.17 18.37
N LEU A 134 10.60 12.98 17.38
CA LEU A 134 10.89 13.41 16.02
C LEU A 134 10.84 14.95 15.97
N THR A 135 11.93 15.55 15.50
CA THR A 135 12.09 17.02 15.46
C THR A 135 12.20 17.58 14.05
N SER A 136 12.54 16.73 13.09
CA SER A 136 12.61 17.06 11.67
C SER A 136 12.31 15.81 10.87
N LEU A 137 11.55 15.98 9.79
CA LEU A 137 11.30 14.96 8.78
C LEU A 137 11.59 15.59 7.42
N SER A 138 12.50 15.00 6.64
CA SER A 138 12.79 15.42 5.28
C SER A 138 12.31 14.31 4.35
N ILE A 139 11.44 14.65 3.41
CA ILE A 139 10.97 13.75 2.36
C ILE A 139 11.44 14.33 1.04
N THR A 140 12.12 13.52 0.24
CA THR A 140 12.46 13.83 -1.14
C THR A 140 11.58 12.98 -2.04
N THR A 141 10.71 13.64 -2.79
CA THR A 141 9.85 13.02 -3.79
C THR A 141 10.54 13.01 -5.15
N GLY A 142 10.22 12.02 -5.98
CA GLY A 142 10.71 11.96 -7.36
C GLY A 142 9.97 12.96 -8.26
N ASN A 143 10.54 13.22 -9.44
CA ASN A 143 10.05 14.26 -10.36
C ASN A 143 8.63 14.04 -10.90
N ASP A 144 8.16 12.79 -10.97
CA ASP A 144 6.81 12.44 -11.44
C ASP A 144 5.80 12.38 -10.29
N THR A 145 5.94 13.25 -9.28
CA THR A 145 5.02 13.29 -8.13
C THR A 145 4.03 14.45 -8.27
N ASP A 146 2.73 14.13 -8.26
CA ASP A 146 1.62 15.10 -8.30
C ASP A 146 1.22 15.59 -6.90
N GLY A 147 1.91 15.08 -5.87
CA GLY A 147 1.70 15.36 -4.46
C GLY A 147 1.43 14.09 -3.66
N LEU A 148 1.50 14.21 -2.34
CA LEU A 148 1.17 13.13 -1.41
C LEU A 148 0.75 13.68 -0.05
N GLU A 149 0.05 12.87 0.71
CA GLU A 149 -0.26 13.07 2.11
C GLU A 149 0.77 12.32 2.97
N TRP A 150 1.13 12.91 4.10
CA TRP A 150 1.98 12.28 5.09
C TRP A 150 1.28 12.28 6.44
N GLN A 151 1.42 11.18 7.16
CA GLN A 151 0.83 10.98 8.48
C GLN A 151 1.88 10.35 9.40
N LEU A 152 2.01 10.88 10.60
CA LEU A 152 2.90 10.36 11.63
C LEU A 152 2.10 9.78 12.79
N TYR A 153 2.63 8.69 13.31
CA TYR A 153 2.06 7.91 14.39
C TYR A 153 3.14 7.71 15.43
N ALA A 154 2.87 7.94 16.71
CA ALA A 154 3.76 7.55 17.78
C ALA A 154 2.99 7.05 18.98
N ALA A 155 3.54 6.00 19.59
CA ALA A 155 2.99 5.44 20.82
C ALA A 155 4.11 4.86 21.68
N ASP A 156 3.75 4.43 22.88
CA ASP A 156 4.68 3.78 23.80
C ASP A 156 4.80 2.27 23.52
N ALA A 157 3.78 1.64 22.91
CA ALA A 157 3.86 0.27 22.41
C ALA A 157 3.93 0.23 20.87
N ALA A 158 4.63 -0.77 20.33
CA ALA A 158 4.71 -0.99 18.88
C ALA A 158 3.35 -1.36 18.29
N GLU A 159 2.54 -2.13 19.03
CA GLU A 159 1.20 -2.56 18.62
C GLU A 159 0.27 -1.36 18.41
N ASP A 160 0.22 -0.42 19.36
CA ASP A 160 -0.54 0.82 19.23
C ASP A 160 -0.18 1.61 17.97
N VAL A 161 1.11 1.65 17.57
CA VAL A 161 1.52 2.30 16.32
C VAL A 161 0.95 1.58 15.10
N SER A 162 0.99 0.25 15.08
CA SER A 162 0.40 -0.56 14.01
C SER A 162 -1.11 -0.37 13.92
N ASP A 163 -1.80 -0.39 15.06
CA ASP A 163 -3.26 -0.22 15.12
C ASP A 163 -3.67 1.18 14.67
N ASN A 164 -2.98 2.22 15.14
CA ASN A 164 -3.24 3.59 14.71
C ASN A 164 -2.96 3.80 13.22
N MET A 165 -1.94 3.14 12.64
CA MET A 165 -1.68 3.18 11.20
C MET A 165 -2.79 2.48 10.40
N ALA A 166 -3.33 1.38 10.91
CA ALA A 166 -4.44 0.65 10.29
C ALA A 166 -5.77 1.41 10.37
N SER A 167 -6.00 2.16 11.47
CA SER A 167 -7.18 3.01 11.66
C SER A 167 -7.01 4.44 11.15
N GLU A 168 -5.87 4.76 10.53
CA GLU A 168 -5.51 6.09 10.02
C GLU A 168 -5.63 7.22 11.06
N THR A 169 -5.43 6.87 12.34
CA THR A 169 -5.53 7.81 13.47
C THR A 169 -4.16 8.43 13.76
N SER A 170 -3.76 9.41 12.95
CA SER A 170 -2.44 10.04 13.06
C SER A 170 -2.34 11.10 14.17
N ASP A 171 -1.18 11.22 14.81
CA ASP A 171 -0.89 12.33 15.74
C ASP A 171 -0.77 13.68 15.02
N ILE A 172 -0.20 13.65 13.82
CA ILE A 172 -0.02 14.81 12.96
C ILE A 172 0.06 14.37 11.51
N SER A 173 -0.52 15.17 10.64
CA SER A 173 -0.55 14.93 9.20
C SER A 173 -0.32 16.22 8.42
N GLY A 174 -0.15 16.08 7.11
CA GLY A 174 -0.14 17.19 6.17
C GLY A 174 0.05 16.73 4.73
N THR A 175 0.17 17.70 3.83
CA THR A 175 0.30 17.46 2.39
C THR A 175 1.63 17.99 1.88
N ILE A 176 2.23 17.27 0.94
CA ILE A 176 3.32 17.74 0.08
C ILE A 176 2.73 17.87 -1.33
N SER A 177 2.68 19.07 -1.87
CA SER A 177 2.03 19.37 -3.15
C SER A 177 2.99 19.54 -4.33
N VAL A 178 4.29 19.41 -4.10
CA VAL A 178 5.33 19.62 -5.12
C VAL A 178 6.39 18.52 -5.08
N ALA A 179 6.98 18.25 -6.24
CA ALA A 179 8.15 17.39 -6.36
C ALA A 179 9.40 18.00 -5.66
N GLY A 180 10.35 17.14 -5.31
CA GLY A 180 11.62 17.52 -4.71
C GLY A 180 11.65 17.39 -3.18
N ARG A 181 12.59 18.10 -2.56
CA ARG A 181 12.88 17.95 -1.13
C ARG A 181 12.05 18.91 -0.29
N VAL A 182 11.21 18.35 0.59
CA VAL A 182 10.45 19.09 1.59
C VAL A 182 10.96 18.76 2.98
N LYS A 183 11.15 19.80 3.81
CA LYS A 183 11.56 19.67 5.21
C LYS A 183 10.41 20.08 6.13
N LEU A 184 9.89 19.11 6.84
CA LEU A 184 8.83 19.23 7.83
C LEU A 184 9.44 19.30 9.23
N LYS A 185 8.79 20.04 10.14
CA LYS A 185 9.20 20.15 11.56
C LYS A 185 8.08 19.63 12.48
N PRO A 186 7.64 18.37 12.32
CA PRO A 186 6.64 17.79 13.19
C PRO A 186 7.19 17.68 14.62
N ARG A 187 6.29 17.63 15.59
CA ARG A 187 6.64 17.43 17.00
C ARG A 187 5.82 16.28 17.56
N VAL A 188 6.31 15.07 17.33
CA VAL A 188 5.68 13.83 17.82
C VAL A 188 6.65 13.12 18.75
N ARG A 189 6.13 12.52 19.83
CA ARG A 189 6.92 11.85 20.87
C ARG A 189 6.31 10.50 21.20
N GLY A 190 7.14 9.46 21.25
CA GLY A 190 6.77 8.11 21.68
C GLY A 190 8.01 7.23 21.81
N ILE A 191 7.82 5.97 22.20
CA ILE A 191 8.88 4.96 22.15
C ILE A 191 8.99 4.41 20.72
N TYR A 192 7.86 4.31 20.02
CA TYR A 192 7.76 3.86 18.63
C TYR A 192 7.21 4.96 17.72
N LEU A 193 7.59 4.90 16.44
CA LEU A 193 7.15 5.81 15.39
C LEU A 193 6.67 5.01 14.17
N GLY A 194 5.59 5.47 13.56
CA GLY A 194 5.10 5.07 12.25
C GLY A 194 5.01 6.27 11.31
N LEU A 195 5.19 6.03 10.01
CA LEU A 195 5.00 7.00 8.94
C LEU A 195 4.15 6.35 7.85
N ARG A 196 3.07 6.99 7.44
CA ARG A 196 2.31 6.64 6.23
C ARG A 196 2.45 7.75 5.22
N LEU A 197 2.75 7.39 3.97
CA LEU A 197 2.70 8.28 2.82
C LEU A 197 1.65 7.73 1.85
N GLU A 198 0.77 8.61 1.36
CA GLU A 198 -0.39 8.20 0.57
C GLU A 198 -0.71 9.20 -0.54
N ASN A 199 -1.33 8.71 -1.62
CA ASN A 199 -2.11 9.50 -2.56
C ASN A 199 -3.35 8.70 -2.96
N SER A 200 -4.53 9.29 -2.74
CA SER A 200 -5.84 8.74 -3.11
C SER A 200 -6.65 9.74 -3.96
N THR A 201 -5.97 10.62 -4.69
CA THR A 201 -6.61 11.62 -5.58
C THR A 201 -6.61 11.18 -7.04
N LEU A 202 -7.75 11.35 -7.72
CA LEU A 202 -7.92 11.00 -9.13
C LEU A 202 -6.86 11.68 -10.02
N GLY A 203 -6.20 10.89 -10.86
CA GLY A 203 -5.24 11.32 -11.86
C GLY A 203 -3.88 11.69 -11.30
N LYS A 204 -3.60 11.38 -10.02
CA LYS A 204 -2.37 11.75 -9.34
C LYS A 204 -1.55 10.52 -8.97
N THR A 205 -0.23 10.68 -9.00
CA THR A 205 0.73 9.67 -8.54
C THR A 205 1.76 10.29 -7.62
N PHE A 206 2.53 9.45 -6.92
CA PHE A 206 3.68 9.90 -6.15
C PHE A 206 4.84 8.92 -6.26
N SER A 207 6.04 9.44 -6.12
CA SER A 207 7.27 8.68 -6.05
C SER A 207 8.16 9.22 -4.94
N ILE A 208 8.88 8.33 -4.26
CA ILE A 208 9.77 8.68 -3.15
C ILE A 208 11.20 8.28 -3.49
N GLU A 209 12.14 9.19 -3.27
CA GLU A 209 13.57 8.93 -3.41
C GLU A 209 14.23 8.72 -2.05
N ASN A 210 13.86 9.52 -1.05
CA ASN A 210 14.54 9.52 0.24
C ASN A 210 13.64 10.02 1.39
N ILE A 211 13.77 9.41 2.56
CA ILE A 211 13.12 9.84 3.80
C ILE A 211 14.17 9.89 4.91
N VAL A 212 14.30 11.05 5.55
CA VAL A 212 15.28 11.27 6.63
C VAL A 212 14.59 11.92 7.83
N GLY A 213 14.56 11.20 8.95
CA GLY A 213 14.09 11.71 10.25
C GLY A 213 15.25 12.14 11.15
N THR A 214 15.03 13.17 11.97
CA THR A 214 15.94 13.53 13.07
C THR A 214 15.22 13.38 14.40
N ILE A 215 15.70 12.45 15.22
CA ILE A 215 15.14 12.10 16.52
C ILE A 215 16.03 12.67 17.62
N LYS A 216 15.43 13.14 18.71
CA LYS A 216 16.13 13.52 19.95
C LYS A 216 15.55 12.77 21.15
N PRO A 217 16.35 12.45 22.19
CA PRO A 217 15.84 11.93 23.44
C PRO A 217 14.79 12.86 24.07
N ALA A 218 13.76 12.29 24.69
CA ALA A 218 12.60 13.03 25.19
C ALA A 218 12.12 12.59 26.60
N GLY A 219 13.01 11.97 27.38
CA GLY A 219 12.75 11.50 28.74
C GLY A 219 12.09 10.12 28.80
N THR A 220 11.81 9.64 30.00
CA THR A 220 11.08 8.39 30.28
C THR A 220 9.57 8.66 30.37
N PRO A 221 8.71 7.67 30.07
CA PRO A 221 7.31 7.69 30.47
C PRO A 221 7.19 7.94 31.99
N PRO A 222 6.12 8.62 32.45
CA PRO A 222 5.79 8.71 33.87
C PRO A 222 5.43 7.34 34.46
#